data_AF-A0A496ZFK3-F1
#
_entry.id   AF-A0A496ZFK3-F1
#
_cell.length_a   1.000
_cell.length_b   1.000
_cell.length_c   1.000
_cell.angle_alpha   90.00
_cell.angle_beta   90.00
_cell.angle_gamma   90.00
#
_symmetry.space_group_name_H-M   'P 1'
#
loop_
_entity.id
_entity.type
_entity.pdbx_description
1 polymer ?
#
loop_
_entity_poly.entity_id
_entity_poly.type
_entity_poly.pdbx_seq_one_letter_code
_entity_poly.pdbx_strand_id
1 'polypeptide(L)' 'MAEKISFHTDKAAELGGPYSQAVIYKDMIYISGQGAVDPSTNQLTTGTIENEARLALENIKIIMESAGSSLDKI' A
#
# COMPACT_ATOMS: atom_id res chain seq x y z
N MET A 1 21.77 -7.61 13.99
CA MET A 1 20.64 -8.26 13.29
C MET A 1 19.85 -7.16 12.58
N ALA A 2 19.31 -7.40 11.39
CA ALA A 2 18.50 -6.38 10.71
C ALA A 2 17.19 -6.14 11.47
N GLU A 3 16.78 -4.88 11.59
CA GLU A 3 15.53 -4.47 12.24
C GLU A 3 14.33 -4.69 11.31
N LYS A 4 13.19 -5.09 11.88
CA LYS A 4 11.90 -5.15 11.19
C LYS A 4 11.16 -3.85 11.47
N ILE A 5 10.77 -3.13 10.41
CA ILE A 5 10.04 -1.88 10.52
C ILE A 5 8.60 -2.11 10.06
N SER A 6 7.63 -1.81 10.93
CA SER A 6 6.22 -1.67 10.54
C SER A 6 6.03 -0.31 9.89
N PHE A 7 5.72 -0.28 8.60
CA PHE A 7 5.66 0.94 7.80
C PHE A 7 4.21 1.37 7.56
N HIS A 8 3.97 2.68 7.75
CA HIS A 8 2.69 3.34 7.50
C HIS A 8 2.92 4.70 6.84
N THR A 9 1.99 5.10 5.99
CA THR A 9 1.94 6.41 5.36
C THR A 9 0.49 6.88 5.29
N ASP A 10 0.30 8.16 5.62
CA ASP A 10 -0.99 8.83 5.60
C ASP A 10 -1.47 9.12 4.15
N LYS A 11 -0.67 8.76 3.14
CA LYS A 11 -0.96 9.01 1.72
C LYS A 11 -1.69 7.85 1.05
N ALA A 12 -1.58 6.65 1.59
CA ALA A 12 -2.22 5.45 1.04
C ALA A 12 -3.48 5.13 1.85
N ALA A 13 -4.40 4.40 1.23
CA ALA A 13 -5.59 3.94 1.91
C ALA A 13 -5.26 3.16 3.19
N GLU A 14 -6.02 3.42 4.24
CA GLU A 14 -5.92 2.73 5.52
C GLU A 14 -7.23 1.99 5.83
N LEU A 15 -7.23 0.70 5.54
CA LEU A 15 -8.30 -0.19 6.00
C LEU A 15 -7.89 -0.67 7.40
N GLY A 16 -8.43 -0.04 8.45
CA GLY A 16 -8.07 -0.36 9.84
C GLY A 16 -8.07 -1.87 10.15
N GLY A 17 -7.24 -2.29 11.11
CA GLY A 17 -7.11 -3.69 11.52
C GLY A 17 -5.72 -3.99 12.14
N PRO A 18 -5.50 -5.21 12.66
CA PRO A 18 -4.23 -5.56 13.32
C PRO A 18 -3.14 -5.94 12.31
N TYR A 19 -2.86 -5.08 11.32
CA TYR A 19 -1.80 -5.27 10.32
C TYR A 19 -1.14 -3.95 9.95
N SER A 20 0.02 -4.00 9.28
CA SER A 20 0.72 -2.81 8.78
C SER A 20 0.54 -2.67 7.28
N GLN A 21 0.49 -1.44 6.75
CA GLN A 21 0.42 -1.21 5.29
C GLN A 21 1.57 -1.90 4.56
N ALA A 22 2.78 -1.83 5.14
CA ALA A 22 3.90 -2.66 4.73
C ALA A 22 4.79 -3.03 5.92
N VAL A 23 5.65 -4.03 5.70
CA VAL A 23 6.77 -4.36 6.57
C VAL A 23 8.05 -4.23 5.76
N ILE A 24 9.02 -3.49 6.29
CA ILE A 24 10.35 -3.36 5.69
C ILE A 24 11.31 -4.23 6.51
N TYR A 25 12.05 -5.08 5.81
CA TYR A 25 13.07 -5.93 6.44
C TYR A 25 14.23 -6.13 5.48
N LYS A 26 15.43 -5.68 5.89
CA LYS A 26 16.60 -5.59 5.01
C LYS A 26 16.25 -4.74 3.78
N ASP A 27 16.50 -5.25 2.58
CA ASP A 27 16.27 -4.56 1.31
C ASP A 27 14.92 -4.92 0.67
N MET A 28 14.01 -5.54 1.42
CA MET A 28 12.71 -5.99 0.94
C MET A 28 11.57 -5.21 1.60
N ILE A 29 10.56 -4.90 0.79
CA ILE A 29 9.31 -4.26 1.22
C ILE A 29 8.18 -5.28 1.01
N TYR A 30 7.57 -5.74 2.09
CA TYR A 30 6.42 -6.65 2.07
C TYR A 30 5.14 -5.84 2.22
N ILE A 31 4.45 -5.60 1.11
CA ILE A 31 3.23 -4.79 1.07
C ILE A 31 2.02 -5.68 1.37
N SER A 32 1.15 -5.23 2.26
CA SER A 32 -0.12 -5.92 2.53
C SER A 32 -1.07 -5.83 1.33
N GLY A 33 -2.04 -6.73 1.24
CA GLY A 33 -3.01 -6.71 0.14
C GLY A 33 -3.72 -5.36 0.03
N GLN A 34 -3.67 -4.75 -1.16
CA GLN A 34 -4.30 -3.47 -1.44
C GLN A 34 -5.58 -3.67 -2.25
N GLY A 35 -6.68 -3.10 -1.77
CA GLY A 35 -7.98 -3.09 -2.44
C GLY A 35 -8.25 -1.77 -3.16
N ALA A 36 -9.42 -1.70 -3.79
CA ALA A 36 -9.94 -0.51 -4.45
C ALA A 36 -10.47 0.53 -3.45
N VAL A 37 -9.62 0.99 -2.54
CA VAL A 37 -9.97 2.00 -1.53
C VAL A 37 -9.40 3.34 -1.96
N ASP A 38 -10.22 4.37 -1.92
CA ASP A 38 -9.79 5.73 -2.25
C ASP A 38 -8.95 6.28 -1.08
N PRO A 39 -7.66 6.62 -1.29
CA PRO A 39 -6.79 7.10 -0.22
C PRO A 39 -7.21 8.46 0.35
N SER A 40 -8.02 9.25 -0.37
CA SER A 40 -8.52 10.54 0.09
C SER A 40 -9.72 10.41 1.03
N THR A 41 -10.53 9.35 0.86
CA THR A 41 -11.76 9.15 1.63
C THR A 41 -11.71 7.93 2.57
N ASN A 42 -10.73 7.05 2.40
CA ASN A 42 -10.65 5.72 3.01
C ASN A 42 -11.92 4.87 2.82
N GLN A 43 -12.65 5.09 1.73
CA GLN A 43 -13.84 4.32 1.37
C GLN A 43 -13.55 3.36 0.23
N LEU A 44 -14.17 2.18 0.31
CA LEU A 44 -14.16 1.23 -0.79
C LEU A 44 -14.89 1.84 -1.99
N THR A 45 -14.19 1.94 -3.11
CA THR A 45 -14.75 2.31 -4.41
C THR A 45 -15.20 1.04 -5.13
N THR A 46 -16.41 1.05 -5.65
CA THR A 46 -16.98 -0.05 -6.43
C THR A 46 -17.32 0.43 -7.83
N GLY A 47 -17.13 -0.42 -8.84
CA GLY A 47 -17.37 -0.03 -10.23
C GLY A 47 -16.98 -1.12 -11.21
N THR A 48 -16.20 -0.74 -12.23
CA THR A 48 -15.64 -1.71 -13.17
C THR A 48 -14.35 -2.29 -12.61
N ILE A 49 -14.02 -3.52 -13.01
CA ILE A 49 -12.80 -4.20 -12.59
C ILE A 49 -11.55 -3.39 -12.93
N GLU A 50 -11.53 -2.66 -14.05
CA GLU A 50 -10.41 -1.83 -14.46
C GLU A 50 -10.17 -0.67 -13.50
N ASN A 51 -11.25 -0.05 -13.00
CA ASN A 51 -11.14 1.05 -12.04
C ASN A 51 -10.70 0.52 -10.68
N GLU A 52 -11.25 -0.60 -10.24
CA GLU A 52 -10.88 -1.24 -8.98
C GLU A 52 -9.41 -1.70 -8.98
N ALA A 53 -8.98 -2.35 -10.06
CA ALA A 53 -7.60 -2.78 -10.24
C ALA A 53 -6.63 -1.59 -10.31
N ARG A 54 -6.99 -0.52 -11.03
CA ARG A 54 -6.17 0.70 -11.10
C ARG A 54 -5.97 1.31 -9.72
N LEU A 55 -7.03 1.39 -8.92
CA LEU A 55 -6.96 1.99 -7.58
C LEU A 55 -6.14 1.12 -6.62
N ALA A 56 -6.29 -0.20 -6.67
CA ALA A 56 -5.45 -1.12 -5.92
C ALA A 56 -3.96 -0.96 -6.27
N LEU A 57 -3.62 -0.85 -7.56
CA LEU A 57 -2.25 -0.62 -8.02
C LEU A 57 -1.72 0.76 -7.62
N GLU A 58 -2.55 1.81 -7.65
CA GLU A 58 -2.14 3.14 -7.20
C GLU A 58 -1.85 3.16 -5.69
N ASN A 59 -2.64 2.45 -4.88
CA ASN A 59 -2.35 2.28 -3.45
C ASN A 59 -0.99 1.59 -3.22
N ILE A 60 -0.68 0.52 -3.97
CA ILE A 60 0.64 -0.13 -3.91
C ILE A 60 1.76 0.85 -4.27
N LYS A 61 1.58 1.60 -5.35
CA LYS A 61 2.55 2.61 -5.81
C LYS A 61 2.81 3.67 -4.75
N ILE A 62 1.76 4.23 -4.14
CA ILE A 62 1.89 5.24 -3.08
C ILE A 62 2.68 4.69 -1.89
N ILE A 63 2.41 3.45 -1.47
CA ILE A 63 3.15 2.79 -0.37
C ILE A 63 4.64 2.64 -0.75
N MET A 64 4.93 2.18 -1.97
CA MET A 64 6.31 2.02 -2.44
C MET A 64 7.08 3.33 -2.50
N GLU A 65 6.48 4.37 -3.08
CA GLU A 65 7.08 5.70 -3.19
C GLU A 65 7.32 6.31 -1.80
N SER A 66 6.36 6.19 -0.88
CA SER A 66 6.51 6.65 0.50
C SER A 66 7.59 5.87 1.27
N ALA A 67 7.82 4.60 0.92
CA ALA A 67 8.89 3.79 1.50
C ALA A 67 10.27 4.02 0.82
N GLY A 68 10.37 4.94 -0.15
CA GLY A 68 11.62 5.26 -0.85
C GLY A 68 11.97 4.31 -2.01
N SER A 69 10.99 3.61 -2.55
CA SER A 69 11.13 2.69 -3.69
C SER A 69 10.22 3.10 -4.87
N SER A 70 10.02 2.22 -5.85
CA SER A 70 9.13 2.43 -6.99
C SER A 70 8.61 1.09 -7.54
N LEU A 71 7.54 1.15 -8.34
CA LEU A 71 6.97 -0.03 -9.01
C LEU A 71 7.98 -0.74 -9.93
N ASP A 72 9.02 -0.06 -10.42
CA ASP A 72 10.06 -0.64 -11.27
C ASP A 72 10.92 -1.70 -10.56
N LYS A 73 10.76 -1.82 -9.23
CA LYS A 73 11.51 -2.74 -8.36
C LYS A 73 10.64 -3.85 -7.77
N ILE A 74 9.45 -4.09 -8.35
CA ILE A 74 8.56 -5.19 -7.97
C ILE A 74 9.01 -6.50 -8.63
#